data_AF-A0A379FQY8-F1
#
_entry.id   AF-A0A379FQY8-F1
#
_cell.length_a   1.000
_cell.length_b   1.000
_cell.length_c   1.000
_cell.angle_alpha   90.00
_cell.angle_beta   90.00
_cell.angle_gamma   90.00
#
_symmetry.space_group_name_H-M   'P 1'
#
loop_
_entity.id
_entity.type
_entity.pdbx_description
1 polymer ?
#
loop_
_entity_poly.entity_id
_entity_poly.type
_entity_poly.pdbx_seq_one_letter_code
_entity_poly.pdbx_strand_id
1 'polypeptide(L)'
;MNKNQLLLLALNCINENREPSHTEQSKIYVFYRTEVDCKGISINEFMLNQNWQLADEQKIQKVIRFIEIYLHLSLKKAKDRKNVEQNSR
;
A
#
# COMPACT_ATOMS: atom_id res chain seq x y z
N MET A 1 -7.32 -2.24 -8.12
CA MET A 1 -5.88 -2.01 -8.36
C MET A 1 -5.17 -3.35 -8.18
N ASN A 2 -4.20 -3.71 -9.00
CA ASN A 2 -3.37 -4.91 -8.82
C ASN A 2 -1.94 -4.54 -8.42
N LYS A 3 -1.08 -5.55 -8.17
CA LYS A 3 0.31 -5.34 -7.74
C LYS A 3 1.13 -4.48 -8.70
N ASN A 4 0.99 -4.72 -10.01
CA ASN A 4 1.70 -3.94 -11.04
C ASN A 4 1.22 -2.49 -11.07
N GLN A 5 -0.08 -2.26 -10.88
CA GLN A 5 -0.63 -0.91 -10.79
C GLN A 5 -0.18 -0.18 -9.52
N LEU A 6 -0.04 -0.88 -8.39
CA LEU A 6 0.56 -0.32 -7.18
C LEU A 6 2.02 0.07 -7.39
N LEU A 7 2.79 -0.80 -8.07
CA LEU A 7 4.18 -0.52 -8.43
C LEU A 7 4.30 0.69 -9.35
N LEU A 8 3.50 0.75 -10.43
CA LEU A 8 3.49 1.89 -11.36
C LEU A 8 3.07 3.18 -10.67
N LEU A 9 2.08 3.13 -9.78
CA LEU A 9 1.67 4.27 -8.99
C LEU A 9 2.83 4.79 -8.13
N ALA A 10 3.52 3.89 -7.42
CA ALA A 10 4.67 4.25 -6.60
C ALA A 10 5.79 4.87 -7.44
N LEU A 11 6.11 4.26 -8.58
CA LEU A 11 7.11 4.79 -9.52
C LEU A 11 6.76 6.19 -10.02
N ASN A 12 5.51 6.41 -10.43
CA ASN A 12 5.06 7.71 -10.91
C ASN A 12 5.13 8.77 -9.81
N CYS A 13 4.64 8.47 -8.61
CA CYS A 13 4.69 9.39 -7.48
C CYS A 13 6.14 9.77 -7.11
N ILE A 14 7.05 8.79 -7.11
CA ILE A 14 8.49 9.02 -6.83
C ILE A 14 9.14 9.86 -7.93
N ASN A 15 8.88 9.53 -9.21
CA ASN A 15 9.45 10.27 -10.35
C ASN A 15 8.95 11.72 -10.38
N GLU A 16 7.69 11.96 -10.02
CA GLU A 16 7.06 13.29 -9.95
C GLU A 16 7.31 14.02 -8.61
N ASN A 17 8.04 13.40 -7.68
CA ASN A 17 8.29 13.90 -6.32
C ASN A 17 7.01 14.36 -5.61
N ARG A 18 5.95 13.56 -5.67
CA ARG A 18 4.65 13.86 -5.09
C ARG A 18 4.12 12.72 -4.24
N GLU A 19 3.16 13.07 -3.38
CA GLU A 19 2.33 12.08 -2.69
C GLU A 19 1.19 11.59 -3.61
N PRO A 20 0.63 10.39 -3.38
CA PRO A 20 -0.61 9.98 -4.01
C PRO A 20 -1.75 10.90 -3.59
N SER A 21 -2.56 11.30 -4.56
CA SER A 21 -3.82 12.00 -4.38
C SER A 21 -4.80 11.21 -3.51
N HIS A 22 -5.83 11.88 -3.00
CA HIS A 22 -6.90 11.24 -2.22
C HIS A 22 -7.53 10.02 -2.94
N THR A 23 -7.71 10.11 -4.25
CA THR A 23 -8.24 9.01 -5.08
C THR A 23 -7.25 7.86 -5.18
N GLU A 24 -5.96 8.14 -5.36
CA GLU A 24 -4.91 7.11 -5.39
C GLU A 24 -4.77 6.42 -4.02
N GLN A 25 -4.77 7.18 -2.92
CA GLN A 25 -4.78 6.63 -1.57
C GLN A 25 -6.01 5.75 -1.31
N SER A 26 -7.17 6.14 -1.82
CA SER A 26 -8.39 5.31 -1.75
C SER A 26 -8.24 4.00 -2.53
N LYS A 27 -7.59 4.02 -3.70
CA LYS A 27 -7.25 2.81 -4.46
C LYS A 27 -6.25 1.91 -3.72
N ILE A 28 -5.25 2.50 -3.06
CA ILE A 28 -4.29 1.77 -2.19
C ILE A 28 -5.01 1.13 -1.01
N TYR A 29 -5.95 1.84 -0.39
CA TYR A 29 -6.76 1.29 0.69
C TYR A 29 -7.59 0.08 0.24
N VAL A 30 -8.26 0.18 -0.91
CA VAL A 30 -9.02 -0.96 -1.47
C VAL A 30 -8.08 -2.12 -1.76
N PHE A 31 -6.91 -1.86 -2.35
CA PHE A 31 -5.89 -2.88 -2.58
C PHE A 31 -5.45 -3.56 -1.27
N TYR A 32 -5.13 -2.78 -0.24
CA TYR A 32 -4.76 -3.31 1.08
C TYR A 32 -5.87 -4.20 1.63
N ARG A 33 -7.14 -3.78 1.54
CA ARG A 33 -8.26 -4.58 2.02
C ARG A 33 -8.38 -5.90 1.28
N THR A 34 -8.28 -5.91 -0.06
CA THR A 34 -8.51 -7.11 -0.87
C THR A 34 -7.32 -8.06 -0.91
N GLU A 35 -6.11 -7.51 -0.95
CA GLU A 35 -4.88 -8.28 -1.19
C GLU A 35 -4.08 -8.57 0.07
N VAL A 36 -4.33 -7.86 1.17
CA VAL A 36 -3.60 -8.03 2.44
C VAL A 36 -4.56 -8.45 3.56
N ASP A 37 -5.47 -7.57 3.98
CA ASP A 37 -6.38 -7.78 5.12
C ASP A 37 -7.29 -9.01 4.92
N CYS A 38 -8.03 -9.06 3.81
CA CYS A 38 -8.95 -10.18 3.52
C CYS A 38 -8.24 -11.51 3.28
N LYS A 39 -6.97 -11.49 2.85
CA LYS A 39 -6.16 -12.70 2.65
C LYS A 39 -5.47 -13.16 3.94
N GLY A 40 -5.61 -12.41 5.04
CA GLY A 40 -5.01 -12.75 6.33
C GLY A 40 -3.48 -12.68 6.34
N ILE A 41 -2.86 -12.03 5.34
CA ILE A 41 -1.41 -11.88 5.26
C ILE A 41 -0.97 -10.58 5.93
N SER A 42 0.22 -10.57 6.52
CA SER A 42 0.78 -9.34 7.08
C SER A 42 1.36 -8.44 5.97
N ILE A 43 1.50 -7.13 6.25
CA ILE A 43 2.18 -6.22 5.31
C ILE A 43 3.62 -6.70 5.05
N ASN A 44 4.33 -7.12 6.09
CA ASN A 44 5.72 -7.61 5.97
C ASN A 44 5.79 -8.85 5.07
N GLU A 45 4.89 -9.82 5.29
CA GLU A 45 4.78 -11.01 4.46
C GLU A 45 4.43 -10.66 3.01
N PHE A 46 3.48 -9.75 2.81
CA PHE A 46 3.16 -9.25 1.48
C PHE A 46 4.41 -8.67 0.79
N MET A 47 5.16 -7.79 1.47
CA MET A 47 6.35 -7.13 0.92
C MET A 47 7.48 -8.12 0.58
N LEU A 48 7.73 -9.11 1.44
CA LEU A 48 8.74 -10.16 1.21
C LEU A 48 8.37 -11.08 0.04
N ASN A 49 7.08 -11.34 -0.16
CA ASN A 49 6.57 -12.21 -1.22
C ASN A 49 6.45 -11.51 -2.59
N GLN A 50 6.91 -10.27 -2.73
CA GLN A 50 6.90 -9.57 -4.01
C GLN A 50 8.27 -9.63 -4.68
N ASN A 51 8.30 -10.18 -5.90
CA ASN A 51 9.47 -10.11 -6.77
C ASN A 51 9.41 -8.82 -7.61
N TRP A 52 9.77 -7.69 -6.99
CA TRP A 52 9.81 -6.40 -7.67
C TRP A 52 11.00 -6.35 -8.64
N GLN A 53 10.77 -6.68 -9.90
CA GLN A 53 11.79 -6.60 -10.97
C GLN A 53 12.10 -5.15 -11.33
N LEU A 54 12.94 -4.49 -10.53
CA LEU A 54 13.44 -3.14 -10.79
C LEU A 54 14.96 -3.21 -10.99
N ALA A 55 15.48 -2.48 -11.98
CA ALA A 55 16.88 -2.56 -12.39
C ALA A 55 17.86 -1.76 -11.50
N ASP A 56 17.36 -0.90 -10.61
CA ASP A 56 18.16 0.04 -9.80
C ASP A 56 17.86 -0.15 -8.31
N GLU A 57 18.87 -0.53 -7.53
CA GLU A 57 18.77 -0.83 -6.11
C GLU A 57 18.34 0.37 -5.25
N GLN A 58 18.80 1.58 -5.57
CA GLN A 58 18.36 2.79 -4.84
C GLN A 58 16.90 3.09 -5.15
N LYS A 59 16.49 2.90 -6.40
CA LYS A 59 15.10 3.07 -6.82
C LYS A 59 14.20 2.01 -6.20
N ILE A 60 14.68 0.77 -6.06
CA ILE A 60 14.01 -0.32 -5.34
C ILE A 60 13.69 0.10 -3.92
N GLN A 61 14.68 0.57 -3.16
CA GLN A 61 14.47 0.93 -1.76
C GLN A 61 13.44 2.06 -1.60
N LYS A 62 13.48 3.08 -2.47
CA LYS A 62 12.49 4.17 -2.46
C LYS A 62 11.08 3.65 -2.74
N VAL A 63 10.93 2.77 -3.73
CA VAL A 63 9.65 2.17 -4.10
C VAL A 63 9.10 1.27 -2.99
N ILE A 64 9.93 0.40 -2.43
CA ILE A 64 9.56 -0.48 -1.32
C ILE A 64 9.06 0.36 -0.13
N ARG A 65 9.83 1.37 0.26
CA ARG A 65 9.48 2.25 1.37
C ARG A 65 8.18 3.01 1.11
N PHE A 66 7.98 3.49 -0.12
CA PHE A 66 6.74 4.17 -0.51
C PHE A 66 5.53 3.24 -0.34
N ILE A 67 5.60 2.04 -0.92
CA ILE A 67 4.50 1.07 -0.86
C ILE A 67 4.19 0.71 0.60
N GLU A 68 5.22 0.41 1.39
CA GLU A 68 5.10 0.07 2.81
C GLU A 68 4.39 1.17 3.61
N ILE A 69 4.78 2.44 3.44
CA ILE A 69 4.15 3.59 4.10
C ILE A 69 2.65 3.63 3.82
N TYR A 70 2.24 3.54 2.55
CA TYR A 70 0.82 3.67 2.20
C TYR A 70 0.00 2.41 2.53
N LEU A 71 0.61 1.23 2.61
CA LEU A 71 -0.03 0.05 3.18
C LEU A 71 -0.25 0.21 4.69
N HIS A 72 0.72 0.75 5.44
CA HIS A 72 0.56 1.02 6.87
C HIS A 72 -0.49 2.10 7.16
N LEU A 73 -0.57 3.15 6.34
CA LEU A 73 -1.65 4.14 6.42
C LEU A 73 -3.02 3.50 6.19
N SER A 74 -3.10 2.56 5.24
CA SER A 74 -4.33 1.81 4.96
C SER A 74 -4.73 0.88 6.11
N LEU A 75 -3.75 0.22 6.76
CA LEU A 75 -3.95 -0.57 7.98
C LEU A 75 -4.51 0.31 9.11
N LYS A 76 -3.92 1.48 9.36
CA LYS A 76 -4.39 2.42 10.39
C LYS A 76 -5.84 2.81 10.13
N LYS A 77 -6.16 3.24 8.91
CA LYS A 77 -7.53 3.56 8.48
C LYS A 77 -8.51 2.40 8.67
N ALA A 78 -8.07 1.16 8.41
CA ALA A 78 -8.90 -0.03 8.61
C ALA A 78 -9.17 -0.31 10.10
N LYS A 79 -8.16 -0.13 10.96
CA LYS A 79 -8.31 -0.27 12.42
C LYS A 79 -9.26 0.79 12.99
N ASP A 80 -9.09 2.05 12.58
CA ASP A 80 -9.91 3.17 13.06
C ASP A 80 -11.40 2.93 12.74
N ARG A 81 -11.72 2.39 11.55
CA ARG A 81 -13.10 2.04 11.18
C ARG A 81 -13.69 0.89 12.00
N LYS A 82 -12.91 -0.16 12.28
CA LYS A 82 -13.35 -1.27 13.14
C LYS A 82 -13.69 -0.77 14.55
N ASN A 83 -12.90 0.15 15.09
CA ASN A 83 -13.15 0.74 16.42
C ASN A 83 -14.43 1.59 16.46
N VAL A 84 -14.73 2.35 15.39
CA VAL A 84 -15.97 3.12 15.29
C VAL A 84 -17.20 2.21 15.22
N GLU A 85 -17.13 1.11 14.46
CA GLU A 85 -18.22 0.14 14.35
C GLU A 85 -18.48 -0.62 15.66
N GLN A 86 -17.44 -0.86 16.47
CA GLN A 86 -17.57 -1.51 17.79
C GLN A 86 -18.15 -0.56 18.85
N ASN A 87 -17.81 0.73 18.81
CA ASN A 87 -18.32 1.72 19.76
C ASN A 87 -19.73 2.24 19.44
N SER A 88 -20.30 1.85 18.29
CA SER A 88 -21.64 2.24 17.84
C SER A 88 -22.69 1.15 18.06
N ARG A 89 -22.36 0.08 18.80
CA ARG A 89 -23.24 -1.03 19.19
C ARG A 89 -23.37 -1.11 20.69
#